data_AF-A0A2H3DF52-F1
#
_entry.id   AF-A0A2H3DF52-F1
#
_cell.length_a   1.000
_cell.length_b   1.000
_cell.length_c   1.000
_cell.angle_alpha   90.00
_cell.angle_beta   90.00
_cell.angle_gamma   90.00
#
_symmetry.space_group_name_H-M   'P 1'
#
loop_
_entity.id
_entity.type
_entity.pdbx_description
1 polymer ?
#
loop_
_entity_poly.entity_id
_entity_poly.type
_entity_poly.pdbx_seq_one_letter_code
_entity_poly.pdbx_strand_id
1 'polypeptide(L)'
;TCMETIKYLLMWIMDYDNSILWCSGLARTSKSSLVSSLHNFLCLDMSHCSHLAAFIHYDRTLYQDSSGLITSIAYSLVMFD
;
A
#
# COMPACT_ATOMS: atom_id res chain seq x y z
N THR A 1 -1.23 -11.10 -16.38
CA THR A 1 -2.15 -10.08 -15.86
C THR A 1 -1.87 -9.70 -14.40
N CYS A 2 -2.19 -10.50 -13.37
CA CYS A 2 -1.99 -10.09 -11.96
C CYS A 2 -0.50 -9.86 -11.59
N MET A 3 0.39 -10.77 -12.01
CA MET A 3 1.83 -10.66 -11.74
C MET A 3 2.49 -9.48 -12.46
N GLU A 4 2.03 -9.12 -13.65
CA GLU A 4 2.53 -7.94 -14.39
C GLU A 4 2.13 -6.65 -13.67
N THR A 5 0.90 -6.59 -13.14
CA THR A 5 0.47 -5.46 -12.32
C THR A 5 1.32 -5.33 -11.06
N ILE A 6 1.62 -6.43 -10.36
CA ILE A 6 2.50 -6.39 -9.19
C ILE A 6 3.91 -5.89 -9.56
N LYS A 7 4.50 -6.39 -10.65
CA LYS A 7 5.81 -5.92 -11.12
C LYS A 7 5.81 -4.43 -11.45
N TYR A 8 4.76 -3.93 -12.11
CA TYR A 8 4.60 -2.51 -12.39
C TYR A 8 4.53 -1.68 -11.10
N LEU A 9 3.72 -2.11 -10.12
CA LEU A 9 3.62 -1.43 -8.82
C LEU A 9 4.95 -1.39 -8.09
N LEU A 10 5.73 -2.48 -8.13
CA LEU A 10 7.06 -2.54 -7.52
C LEU A 10 8.05 -1.59 -8.20
N MET A 11 8.07 -1.57 -9.54
CA MET A 11 8.92 -0.63 -10.27
C MET A 11 8.58 0.82 -9.91
N TRP A 12 7.28 1.13 -9.81
CA TRP A 12 6.81 2.45 -9.40
C TRP A 12 7.24 2.82 -7.97
N ILE A 13 7.11 1.90 -7.01
CA ILE A 13 7.58 2.12 -5.62
C ILE A 13 9.09 2.40 -5.59
N MET A 14 9.86 1.69 -6.42
CA MET A 14 11.32 1.79 -6.47
C MET A 14 11.85 3.01 -7.23
N ASP A 15 11.00 3.76 -7.92
CA ASP A 15 11.41 4.94 -8.68
C ASP A 15 11.63 6.17 -7.76
N TYR A 16 11.16 6.13 -6.51
CA TYR A 16 11.32 7.18 -5.48
C TYR A 16 10.93 8.62 -5.90
N ASP A 17 10.06 8.77 -6.89
CA ASP A 17 9.71 10.07 -7.49
C ASP A 17 8.66 10.89 -6.71
N ASN A 18 8.41 10.57 -5.42
CA ASN A 18 7.34 11.18 -4.61
C ASN A 18 5.96 11.25 -5.30
N SER A 19 5.71 10.37 -6.27
CA SER A 19 4.53 10.40 -7.10
C SER A 19 3.34 9.71 -6.41
N ILE A 20 2.13 9.87 -6.98
CA ILE A 20 0.90 9.23 -6.48
C ILE A 20 0.33 8.36 -7.60
N LEU A 21 0.16 7.07 -7.33
CA LEU A 21 -0.45 6.13 -8.26
C LEU A 21 -1.91 5.82 -7.89
N TRP A 22 -2.81 5.97 -8.86
CA TRP A 22 -4.23 5.68 -8.71
C TRP A 22 -4.60 4.38 -9.44
N CYS A 23 -5.00 3.34 -8.70
CA CYS A 23 -5.46 2.08 -9.28
C CYS A 23 -6.99 2.06 -9.49
N SER A 24 -7.45 2.22 -10.73
CA SER A 24 -8.88 2.14 -11.09
C SER A 24 -9.28 0.75 -11.63
N GLY A 25 -10.57 0.49 -11.82
CA GLY A 25 -11.10 -0.82 -12.31
C GLY A 25 -12.42 -1.24 -11.69
N LEU A 26 -13.13 -2.18 -12.33
CA LEU A 26 -14.49 -2.59 -11.97
C LEU A 26 -14.60 -3.17 -10.55
N ALA A 27 -15.72 -2.91 -9.86
CA ALA A 27 -16.04 -3.58 -8.60
C ALA A 27 -16.00 -5.10 -8.81
N ARG A 28 -15.47 -5.85 -7.82
CA ARG A 28 -15.25 -7.32 -7.87
C ARG A 28 -14.09 -7.80 -8.73
N THR A 29 -13.30 -6.89 -9.32
CA THR A 29 -11.91 -7.24 -9.69
C THR A 29 -11.09 -7.32 -8.40
N SER A 30 -10.21 -8.32 -8.32
CA SER A 30 -9.44 -8.75 -7.14
C SER A 30 -8.40 -7.73 -6.62
N LYS A 31 -8.72 -6.44 -6.61
CA LYS A 31 -7.87 -5.33 -6.18
C LYS A 31 -7.39 -5.47 -4.73
N SER A 32 -8.25 -5.89 -3.82
CA SER A 32 -7.88 -6.13 -2.42
C SER A 32 -6.93 -7.33 -2.27
N SER A 33 -7.12 -8.38 -3.07
CA SER A 33 -6.16 -9.49 -3.16
C SER A 33 -4.83 -9.06 -3.78
N LEU A 34 -4.84 -8.17 -4.78
CA LEU A 34 -3.63 -7.56 -5.35
C LEU A 34 -2.85 -6.77 -4.28
N VAL A 35 -3.54 -5.92 -3.50
CA VAL A 35 -2.94 -5.15 -2.41
C VAL A 35 -2.39 -6.06 -1.32
N SER A 36 -3.09 -7.14 -0.98
CA SER A 36 -2.60 -8.13 -0.01
C SER A 36 -1.36 -8.88 -0.51
N SER A 37 -1.32 -9.25 -1.79
CA SER A 37 -0.13 -9.87 -2.39
C SER A 37 1.04 -8.90 -2.47
N LEU A 38 0.77 -7.63 -2.78
CA LEU A 38 1.79 -6.56 -2.77
C LEU A 38 2.35 -6.35 -1.36
N HIS A 39 1.49 -6.27 -0.34
CA HIS A 39 1.90 -6.17 1.05
C HIS A 39 2.82 -7.32 1.46
N ASN A 40 2.44 -8.56 1.15
CA ASN A 40 3.27 -9.72 1.49
C ASN A 40 4.64 -9.67 0.79
N PHE A 41 4.68 -9.28 -0.49
CA PHE A 41 5.94 -9.09 -1.20
C PHE A 41 6.80 -7.97 -0.60
N LEU A 42 6.21 -6.83 -0.23
CA LEU A 42 6.93 -5.72 0.39
C LEU A 42 7.45 -6.09 1.79
N CYS A 43 6.63 -6.71 2.64
CA CYS A 43 7.04 -7.10 4.00
C CYS A 43 8.02 -8.28 4.01
N LEU A 44 7.90 -9.25 3.10
CA LEU A 44 8.75 -10.44 3.11
C LEU A 44 10.01 -10.25 2.28
N ASP A 45 9.92 -9.75 1.04
CA ASP A 45 11.05 -9.71 0.12
C ASP A 45 11.81 -8.38 0.16
N MET A 46 11.15 -7.28 0.52
CA MET A 46 11.79 -5.95 0.61
C MET A 46 12.20 -5.57 2.02
N SER A 47 11.92 -6.38 3.05
CA SER A 47 12.42 -6.15 4.42
C SER A 47 13.95 -6.13 4.52
N HIS A 48 14.63 -6.71 3.53
CA HIS A 48 16.08 -6.67 3.37
C HIS A 48 16.59 -5.40 2.65
N CYS A 49 15.71 -4.65 1.98
CA CYS A 49 16.05 -3.36 1.41
C CYS A 49 16.01 -2.34 2.55
N SER A 50 17.16 -1.79 2.90
CA SER A 50 17.46 -0.91 4.05
C SER A 50 16.77 0.47 4.05
N HIS A 51 15.55 0.56 3.52
CA HIS A 51 14.78 1.80 3.43
C HIS A 51 13.63 1.73 4.43
N LEU A 52 13.66 2.64 5.39
CA LEU A 52 12.61 2.82 6.39
C LEU A 52 11.29 3.17 5.66
N ALA A 53 10.41 2.19 5.49
CA ALA A 53 9.14 2.36 4.81
C ALA A 53 8.01 1.84 5.71
N ALA A 54 7.01 2.67 5.96
CA ALA A 54 5.80 2.27 6.66
C ALA A 54 4.72 1.90 5.64
N PHE A 55 4.15 0.70 5.76
CA PHE A 55 2.98 0.30 4.99
C PHE A 55 1.71 0.59 5.79
N ILE A 56 0.84 1.45 5.28
CA ILE A 56 -0.41 1.84 5.94
C ILE A 56 -1.58 1.54 5.02
N HIS A 57 -2.49 0.67 5.46
CA HIS A 57 -3.73 0.37 4.74
C HIS A 57 -4.90 1.13 5.36
N TYR A 58 -5.55 1.98 4.56
CA TYR A 58 -6.81 2.63 4.92
C TYR A 58 -7.98 2.13 4.08
N ASP A 59 -9.01 1.62 4.74
CA ASP A 59 -10.26 1.19 4.11
C ASP A 59 -11.42 2.09 4.52
N ARG A 60 -11.99 2.81 3.55
CA ARG A 60 -13.11 3.75 3.78
C ARG A 60 -14.40 3.05 4.21
N THR A 61 -14.54 1.74 3.97
CA THR A 61 -15.70 0.97 4.43
C THR A 61 -15.64 0.68 5.93
N LEU A 62 -14.42 0.58 6.48
CA LEU A 62 -14.17 0.42 7.91
C LEU A 62 -14.11 1.77 8.63
N TYR A 63 -13.63 2.80 7.95
CA TYR A 63 -13.50 4.16 8.48
C TYR A 63 -14.39 5.13 7.69
N GLN A 64 -15.68 5.14 8.05
CA GLN A 64 -16.72 5.94 7.39
C GLN A 64 -16.52 7.45 7.58
N ASP A 65 -15.97 7.84 8.74
CA ASP A 65 -15.58 9.22 9.02
C ASP A 65 -14.11 9.45 8.65
N SER A 66 -13.88 10.26 7.63
CA SER A 66 -12.53 10.62 7.19
C SER A 66 -11.80 11.56 8.17
N SER A 67 -12.49 12.14 9.16
CA SER A 67 -11.87 13.00 10.17
C SER A 67 -10.76 12.28 10.94
N GLY A 68 -10.88 10.96 11.10
CA GLY A 68 -9.91 10.12 11.78
C GLY A 68 -8.71 9.69 10.92
N LEU A 69 -8.72 9.91 9.59
CA LEU A 69 -7.69 9.40 8.68
C LEU A 69 -6.28 9.87 9.07
N ILE A 70 -6.11 11.18 9.27
CA ILE A 70 -4.82 11.77 9.63
C ILE A 70 -4.33 11.19 10.96
N THR A 71 -5.23 11.07 11.94
CA THR A 71 -4.92 10.48 13.25
C THR A 71 -4.53 9.02 13.14
N SER A 72 -5.22 8.22 12.33
CA SER A 72 -4.90 6.81 12.09
C SER A 72 -3.54 6.65 11.41
N ILE A 73 -3.22 7.49 10.42
CA ILE A 73 -1.89 7.51 9.78
C ILE A 73 -0.82 7.85 10.80
N ALA A 74 -1.01 8.94 11.56
CA ALA A 74 -0.05 9.39 12.57
C ALA A 74 0.19 8.32 13.65
N TYR A 75 -0.88 7.67 14.12
CA TYR A 75 -0.79 6.55 15.07
C TYR A 75 -0.01 5.37 14.49
N SER A 76 -0.31 4.95 13.26
CA SER A 76 0.41 3.85 12.60
C SER A 76 1.91 4.14 12.41
N LEU A 77 2.29 5.39 12.16
CA LEU A 77 3.68 5.80 12.04
C LEU A 77 4.42 5.78 13.39
N VAL A 78 3.77 6.23 14.47
CA VAL A 78 4.35 6.20 15.82
C VAL A 78 4.55 4.76 16.32
N MET A 79 3.66 3.84 15.96
CA MET A 79 3.75 2.43 16.36
C MET A 79 4.76 1.60 15.54
N PHE A 80 5.43 2.21 14.55
CA PHE A 80 6.37 1.54 13.65
C PHE A 80 7.84 1.61 14.13
N ASP A 81 8.10 2.24 15.28
CA ASP A 81 9.39 2.26 16.01
C ASP A 81 9.71 0.89 16.63
#